data_AF-A0A2W6WL01-F1
#
_entry.id   AF-A0A2W6WL01-F1
#
_cell.length_a   1.000
_cell.length_b   1.000
_cell.length_c   1.000
_cell.angle_alpha   90.00
_cell.angle_beta   90.00
_cell.angle_gamma   90.00
#
_symmetry.space_group_name_H-M   'P 1'
#
loop_
_entity.id
_entity.type
_entity.pdbx_description
1 polymer ?
#
loop_
_entity_poly.entity_id
_entity_poly.type
_entity_poly.pdbx_seq_one_letter_code
_entity_poly.pdbx_strand_id
1 'polypeptide(L)'
;MPPKYGSWNTIYRQFRRWSEAGVWETVAATLAKVMPDTSHYSIDSTTVRAHHLAERRRRWDCRFKLERQSDLRDRVRDGLAMGWSPEQIAGRFTLENGRTLISPESIYRFIYHRSAQKDYWHRLLPRAKHKRGRPGRFGGSMVDIIKHRRPLSERPAEVQDRQRPGHWEADFMLFAQCGQSILVAHDAVRGSRSSSGPVIERPRRQRSILPACSLPCAAPSPSTMA
;
A
#
# COMPACT_ATOMS: atom_id res chain seq x y z
N MET A 1 -5.26 17.63 -18.39
CA MET A 1 -5.65 18.34 -19.63
C MET A 1 -5.59 19.82 -19.35
N PRO A 2 -4.86 20.63 -20.15
CA PRO A 2 -4.89 22.09 -20.03
C PRO A 2 -6.34 22.63 -20.05
N PRO A 3 -6.69 23.66 -19.24
CA PRO A 3 -8.06 24.15 -19.13
C PRO A 3 -8.68 24.61 -20.45
N LYS A 4 -7.85 25.06 -21.40
CA LYS A 4 -8.26 25.53 -22.73
C LYS A 4 -9.01 24.50 -23.59
N TYR A 5 -8.91 23.21 -23.30
CA TYR A 5 -9.56 22.16 -24.08
C TYR A 5 -10.94 21.73 -23.54
N GLY A 6 -11.36 22.26 -22.38
CA GLY A 6 -12.65 21.95 -21.77
C GLY A 6 -12.69 20.62 -21.00
N SER A 7 -13.90 20.14 -20.71
CA SER A 7 -14.14 18.93 -19.90
C SER A 7 -13.68 17.67 -20.62
N TRP A 8 -12.92 16.82 -19.91
CA TRP A 8 -12.38 15.56 -20.44
C TRP A 8 -13.46 14.64 -21.02
N ASN A 9 -14.65 14.59 -20.41
CA ASN A 9 -15.74 13.74 -20.86
C ASN A 9 -16.28 14.19 -22.24
N THR A 10 -16.32 15.50 -22.50
CA THR A 10 -16.74 16.06 -23.78
C THR A 10 -15.73 15.75 -24.87
N ILE A 11 -14.44 15.97 -24.57
CA ILE A 11 -13.33 15.64 -25.50
C ILE A 11 -13.37 14.15 -25.85
N TYR A 12 -13.52 13.29 -24.86
CA TYR A 12 -13.53 11.84 -25.06
C TYR A 12 -14.74 11.38 -25.90
N ARG A 13 -15.93 11.93 -25.67
CA ARG A 13 -17.12 11.60 -26.47
C ARG A 13 -16.97 12.05 -27.92
N GLN A 14 -16.40 13.23 -28.16
CA GLN A 14 -16.13 13.71 -29.51
C GLN A 14 -15.09 12.82 -30.21
N PHE A 15 -14.00 12.49 -29.52
CA PHE A 15 -12.98 11.56 -30.00
C PHE A 15 -13.58 10.20 -30.37
N ARG A 16 -14.45 9.64 -29.51
CA ARG A 16 -15.12 8.36 -29.76
C ARG A 16 -16.03 8.43 -30.99
N ARG A 17 -16.85 9.48 -31.12
CA ARG A 17 -17.70 9.69 -32.30
C ARG A 17 -16.88 9.78 -33.60
N TRP A 18 -15.75 10.49 -33.57
CA TRP A 18 -14.86 10.59 -34.74
C TRP A 18 -14.16 9.27 -35.06
N SER A 19 -13.80 8.49 -34.04
CA SER A 19 -13.27 7.14 -34.22
C SER A 19 -14.29 6.18 -34.82
N GLU A 20 -15.55 6.23 -34.35
CA GLU A 20 -16.64 5.41 -34.90
C GLU A 20 -17.03 5.85 -36.32
N ALA A 21 -16.88 7.13 -36.65
CA ALA A 21 -17.17 7.70 -37.97
C ALA A 21 -16.01 7.59 -38.99
N GLY A 22 -14.90 6.93 -38.65
CA GLY A 22 -13.79 6.71 -39.59
C GLY A 22 -12.97 7.98 -39.94
N VAL A 23 -13.06 9.03 -39.11
CA VAL A 23 -12.43 10.33 -39.40
C VAL A 23 -10.90 10.21 -39.34
N TRP A 24 -10.37 9.37 -38.44
CA TRP A 24 -8.92 9.21 -38.27
C TRP A 24 -8.26 8.52 -39.46
N GLU A 25 -8.94 7.58 -40.11
CA GLU A 25 -8.51 6.92 -41.34
C GLU A 25 -8.43 7.92 -42.48
N THR A 26 -9.41 8.82 -42.58
CA THR A 26 -9.44 9.89 -43.57
C THR A 26 -8.30 10.88 -43.35
N VAL A 27 -8.07 11.30 -42.11
CA VAL A 27 -6.97 12.19 -41.73
C VAL A 27 -5.61 11.53 -41.97
N ALA A 28 -5.45 10.25 -41.61
CA ALA A 28 -4.22 9.52 -41.85
C ALA A 28 -3.92 9.37 -43.35
N ALA A 29 -4.94 9.03 -44.15
CA ALA A 29 -4.79 8.89 -45.60
C ALA A 29 -4.50 10.23 -46.30
N THR A 30 -5.08 11.34 -45.83
CA THR A 30 -4.78 12.67 -46.37
C THR A 30 -3.39 13.14 -45.96
N LEU A 31 -3.00 12.94 -44.70
CA LEU A 31 -1.65 13.28 -44.23
C LEU A 31 -0.57 12.47 -44.96
N ALA A 32 -0.79 11.18 -45.20
CA ALA A 32 0.12 10.33 -45.97
C ALA A 32 0.29 10.80 -47.42
N LYS A 33 -0.73 11.43 -48.01
CA LYS A 33 -0.68 12.00 -49.38
C LYS A 33 0.00 13.36 -49.45
N VAL A 34 -0.21 14.21 -48.43
CA VAL A 34 0.32 15.58 -48.40
C VAL A 34 1.76 15.61 -47.91
N MET A 35 2.18 14.61 -47.13
CA MET A 35 3.50 14.58 -46.51
C MET A 35 4.24 13.25 -46.78
N PRO A 36 4.72 13.01 -48.02
CA PRO A 36 5.46 11.79 -48.36
C PRO A 36 6.85 11.70 -47.71
N ASP A 37 7.41 12.80 -47.20
CA ASP A 37 8.81 12.87 -46.72
C ASP A 37 8.94 13.21 -45.22
N THR A 38 7.89 13.00 -44.41
CA THR A 38 7.96 13.23 -42.97
C THR A 38 8.66 12.08 -42.25
N SER A 39 9.97 12.02 -42.46
CA SER A 39 10.90 11.45 -41.51
C SER A 39 10.70 12.15 -40.16
N HIS A 40 10.29 11.39 -39.13
CA HIS A 40 10.37 11.77 -37.71
C HIS A 40 9.41 12.83 -37.12
N TYR A 41 8.09 12.60 -37.20
CA TYR A 41 7.20 13.03 -36.11
C TYR A 41 6.34 11.88 -35.61
N SER A 42 7.01 10.82 -35.13
CA SER A 42 6.33 9.89 -34.24
C SER A 42 6.08 10.61 -32.92
N ILE A 43 4.82 10.87 -32.59
CA ILE A 43 4.42 11.14 -31.20
C ILE A 43 4.56 9.79 -30.49
N ASP A 44 5.79 9.41 -30.18
CA ASP A 44 6.04 8.14 -29.52
C ASP A 44 5.34 8.18 -28.16
N SER A 45 4.60 7.12 -27.84
CA SER A 45 4.03 6.94 -26.50
C SER A 45 5.06 7.09 -25.38
N THR A 46 6.35 6.91 -25.69
CA THR A 46 7.51 7.16 -24.82
C THR A 46 7.67 8.64 -24.47
N THR A 47 7.53 9.57 -25.42
CA THR A 47 7.65 11.02 -25.17
C THR A 47 6.49 11.53 -24.33
N VAL A 48 5.26 11.10 -24.67
CA VAL A 48 4.05 11.42 -23.90
C VAL A 48 4.14 10.84 -22.48
N ARG A 49 4.57 9.58 -22.35
CA ARG A 49 4.79 8.92 -21.05
C ARG A 49 5.91 9.58 -20.26
N ALA A 50 7.02 9.94 -20.89
CA ALA A 50 8.14 10.61 -20.24
C ALA A 50 7.72 11.99 -19.72
N HIS A 51 6.98 12.76 -20.52
CA HIS A 51 6.43 14.04 -20.12
C HIS A 51 5.44 13.90 -18.95
N HIS A 52 4.49 12.96 -19.02
CA HIS A 52 3.57 12.69 -17.91
C HIS A 52 4.29 12.23 -16.62
N LEU A 53 5.32 11.41 -16.73
CA LEU A 53 6.13 10.99 -15.58
C LEU A 53 6.92 12.17 -14.99
N ALA A 54 7.49 13.04 -15.83
CA ALA A 54 8.18 14.25 -15.39
C ALA A 54 7.23 15.22 -14.67
N GLU A 55 6.06 15.46 -15.25
CA GLU A 55 5.00 16.29 -14.65
C GLU A 55 4.50 15.72 -13.32
N ARG A 56 4.35 14.39 -13.23
CA ARG A 56 4.01 13.73 -11.98
C ARG A 56 5.13 13.97 -10.95
N ARG A 57 6.40 13.70 -11.30
CA ARG A 57 7.55 13.94 -10.40
C ARG A 57 7.58 15.36 -9.87
N ARG A 58 7.50 16.38 -10.73
CA ARG A 58 7.46 17.81 -10.33
C ARG A 58 6.40 18.09 -9.26
N ARG A 59 5.20 17.52 -9.41
CA ARG A 59 4.11 17.66 -8.42
C ARG A 59 4.38 16.94 -7.10
N TRP A 60 5.11 15.82 -7.12
CA TRP A 60 5.52 15.14 -5.89
C TRP A 60 6.70 15.83 -5.22
N ASP A 61 7.65 16.33 -6.02
CA ASP A 61 8.85 17.03 -5.56
C ASP A 61 8.49 18.33 -4.82
N CYS A 62 7.53 19.11 -5.35
CA CYS A 62 7.09 20.36 -4.73
C CYS A 62 6.38 20.18 -3.37
N ARG A 63 6.07 18.95 -2.94
CA ARG A 63 5.55 18.65 -1.60
C ARG A 63 6.61 18.84 -0.51
N PHE A 64 7.89 18.71 -0.86
CA PHE A 64 8.98 18.77 0.10
C PHE A 64 9.48 20.21 0.25
N LYS A 65 9.63 20.66 1.49
CA LYS A 65 10.14 22.01 1.80
C LYS A 65 11.54 22.24 1.22
N LEU A 66 12.38 21.20 1.21
CA LEU A 66 13.73 21.23 0.67
C LEU A 66 13.76 21.39 -0.86
N GLU A 67 12.73 20.99 -1.59
CA GLU A 67 12.71 21.25 -3.04
C GLU A 67 12.27 22.69 -3.36
N ARG A 68 11.41 23.27 -2.50
CA ARG A 68 10.93 24.65 -2.66
C ARG A 68 11.97 25.70 -2.28
N GLN A 69 12.93 25.34 -1.43
CA GLN A 69 13.94 26.26 -0.89
C GLN A 69 15.33 25.69 -1.17
N SER A 70 15.96 26.15 -2.25
CA SER A 70 17.31 25.75 -2.67
C SER A 70 18.34 25.98 -1.57
N ASP A 71 18.30 27.15 -0.95
CA ASP A 71 19.32 27.56 0.03
C ASP A 71 19.28 26.67 1.29
N LEU A 72 18.07 26.30 1.72
CA LEU A 72 17.88 25.37 2.84
C LEU A 72 18.37 23.97 2.46
N ARG A 73 18.12 23.53 1.22
CA ARG A 73 18.57 22.23 0.72
C ARG A 73 20.09 22.12 0.69
N ASP A 74 20.76 23.16 0.22
CA ASP A 74 22.23 23.15 0.10
C ASP A 74 22.87 23.14 1.48
N ARG A 75 22.36 23.95 2.43
CA ARG A 75 22.84 23.90 3.83
C ARG A 75 22.61 22.55 4.51
N VAL A 76 21.47 21.89 4.26
CA VAL A 76 21.22 20.52 4.77
C VAL A 76 22.18 19.52 4.11
N ARG A 77 22.44 19.66 2.82
CA ARG A 77 23.38 18.81 2.08
C ARG A 77 24.79 18.93 2.63
N ASP A 78 25.25 20.15 2.88
CA ASP A 78 26.58 20.42 3.42
C ASP A 78 26.71 19.85 4.83
N GLY A 79 25.70 20.03 5.68
CA GLY A 79 25.66 19.42 7.02
C GLY A 79 25.74 17.88 6.98
N LEU A 80 25.02 17.25 6.04
CA LEU A 80 25.09 15.80 5.84
C LEU A 80 26.48 15.37 5.31
N ALA A 81 27.06 16.14 4.39
CA ALA A 81 28.40 15.87 3.86
C ALA A 81 29.49 15.97 4.95
N MET A 82 29.29 16.84 5.94
CA MET A 82 30.12 16.95 7.15
C MET A 82 29.87 15.83 8.17
N GLY A 83 28.99 14.87 7.87
CA GLY A 83 28.69 13.74 8.73
C GLY A 83 27.75 14.06 9.91
N TRP A 84 26.96 15.13 9.83
CA TRP A 84 25.95 15.42 10.86
C TRP A 84 24.70 14.55 10.69
N SER A 85 24.06 14.20 11.81
CA SER A 85 22.76 13.53 11.77
C SER A 85 21.65 14.54 11.40
N PRO A 86 20.55 14.08 10.77
CA PRO A 86 19.38 14.92 10.54
C PRO A 86 18.82 15.59 11.81
N GLU A 87 18.95 14.96 12.99
CA GLU A 87 18.59 15.62 14.25
C GLU A 87 19.52 16.78 14.59
N GLN A 88 20.83 16.59 14.44
CA GLN A 88 21.83 17.63 14.69
C GLN A 88 21.63 18.83 13.77
N ILE A 89 21.37 18.58 12.48
CA ILE A 89 21.09 19.62 11.49
C ILE A 89 19.86 20.42 11.90
N ALA A 90 18.73 19.76 12.17
CA ALA A 90 17.49 20.43 12.57
C ALA A 90 17.65 21.22 13.88
N GLY A 91 18.37 20.66 14.86
CA GLY A 91 18.68 21.32 16.13
C GLY A 91 19.50 22.59 15.93
N ARG A 92 20.55 22.50 15.10
CA ARG A 92 21.42 23.65 14.79
C ARG A 92 20.68 24.78 14.07
N PHE A 93 19.82 24.44 13.09
CA PHE A 93 18.95 25.43 12.46
C PHE A 93 18.00 26.11 13.45
N THR A 94 17.54 25.38 14.47
CA THR A 94 16.66 25.95 15.50
C THR A 94 17.42 26.95 16.37
N LEU A 95 18.69 26.67 16.69
CA LEU A 95 19.56 27.56 17.46
C LEU A 95 19.93 28.84 16.67
N GLU A 96 20.31 28.70 15.39
CA GLU A 96 20.76 29.84 14.57
C GLU A 96 19.62 30.80 14.20
N ASN A 97 18.40 30.28 13.98
CA ASN A 97 17.27 31.08 13.52
C ASN A 97 16.26 31.41 14.63
N GLY A 98 16.47 30.91 15.85
CA GLY A 98 15.54 31.10 16.98
C GLY A 98 14.16 30.46 16.80
N ARG A 99 13.97 29.66 15.74
CA ARG A 99 12.72 28.96 15.43
C ARG A 99 12.99 27.68 14.64
N THR A 100 12.11 26.69 14.79
CA THR A 100 12.20 25.43 14.05
C THR A 100 11.97 25.67 12.55
N LEU A 101 13.06 25.69 11.76
CA LEU A 101 12.97 25.82 10.30
C LEU A 101 12.55 24.50 9.63
N ILE A 102 13.06 23.38 10.10
CA ILE A 102 12.78 22.05 9.54
C ILE A 102 12.83 21.00 10.64
N SER A 103 11.91 20.02 10.59
CA SER A 103 11.97 18.88 11.49
C SER A 103 12.94 17.81 10.97
N PRO A 104 13.59 17.02 11.85
CA PRO A 104 14.43 15.89 11.44
C PRO A 104 13.65 14.91 10.54
N GLU A 105 12.39 14.66 10.87
CA GLU A 105 11.47 13.82 10.09
C GLU A 105 11.32 14.32 8.64
N SER A 106 11.27 15.63 8.43
CA SER A 106 11.16 16.23 7.08
C SER A 106 12.41 15.98 6.25
N ILE A 107 13.59 16.00 6.89
CA ILE A 107 14.88 15.66 6.26
C ILE A 107 14.89 14.17 5.88
N TYR A 108 14.51 13.27 6.80
CA TYR A 108 14.44 11.83 6.52
C TYR A 108 13.48 11.50 5.37
N ARG A 109 12.25 12.05 5.38
CA ARG A 109 11.27 11.84 4.30
C ARG A 109 11.81 12.29 2.95
N PHE A 110 12.55 13.41 2.91
CA PHE A 110 13.17 13.90 1.68
C PHE A 110 14.30 12.98 1.18
N ILE A 111 15.19 12.53 2.07
CA ILE A 111 16.30 11.62 1.71
C ILE A 111 15.77 10.32 1.09
N TYR A 112 14.73 9.72 1.68
CA TYR A 112 14.14 8.48 1.15
C TYR A 112 13.41 8.71 -0.17
N HIS A 113 12.74 9.85 -0.32
CA HIS A 113 12.10 10.23 -1.58
C HIS A 113 13.14 10.40 -2.72
N ARG A 114 14.25 11.11 -2.47
CA ARG A 114 15.31 11.31 -3.48
C ARG A 114 16.11 10.05 -3.78
N SER A 115 16.20 9.11 -2.82
CA SER A 115 16.83 7.80 -3.06
C SER A 115 16.12 7.01 -4.17
N ALA A 116 14.81 7.18 -4.34
CA ALA A 116 14.06 6.59 -5.45
C ALA A 116 14.36 7.24 -6.82
N GLN A 117 15.00 8.41 -6.84
CA GLN A 117 15.31 9.20 -8.03
C GLN A 117 16.77 9.08 -8.48
N LYS A 118 17.53 8.13 -7.92
CA LYS A 118 18.98 7.89 -8.12
C LYS A 118 19.90 8.94 -7.48
N ASP A 119 19.37 9.78 -6.62
CA ASP A 119 20.16 10.71 -5.83
C ASP A 119 20.54 10.06 -4.50
N TYR A 120 21.82 9.75 -4.35
CA TYR A 120 22.35 8.93 -3.26
C TYR A 120 22.53 9.69 -1.93
N TRP A 121 21.57 10.53 -1.56
CA TRP A 121 21.60 11.31 -0.31
C TRP A 121 21.68 10.41 0.93
N HIS A 122 21.14 9.20 0.87
CA HIS A 122 21.25 8.22 1.95
C HIS A 122 22.70 7.78 2.24
N ARG A 123 23.64 7.98 1.31
CA ARG A 123 25.08 7.69 1.53
C ARG A 123 25.76 8.71 2.44
N LEU A 124 25.20 9.92 2.53
CA LEU A 124 25.73 10.99 3.39
C LEU A 124 25.32 10.79 4.86
N LEU A 125 24.44 9.83 5.16
CA LEU A 125 24.02 9.57 6.54
C LEU A 125 25.15 8.87 7.32
N PRO A 126 25.44 9.28 8.57
CA PRO A 126 26.52 8.71 9.38
C PRO A 126 26.42 7.20 9.60
N ARG A 127 25.20 6.65 9.60
CA ARG A 127 24.94 5.21 9.61
C ARG A 127 24.32 4.79 8.28
N ALA A 128 25.13 4.83 7.22
CA ALA A 128 24.74 4.38 5.88
C ALA A 128 24.56 2.85 5.82
N LYS A 129 23.55 2.31 6.51
CA LYS A 129 23.13 0.92 6.34
C LYS A 129 22.12 0.86 5.20
N HIS A 130 22.61 0.52 4.01
CA HIS A 130 21.79 0.30 2.83
C HIS A 130 20.73 -0.82 3.01
N LYS A 131 20.93 -1.74 3.96
CA LYS A 131 19.96 -2.78 4.32
C LYS A 131 19.88 -2.95 5.84
N ARG A 132 18.67 -3.21 6.36
CA ARG A 132 18.48 -3.77 7.71
C ARG A 132 19.33 -5.05 7.81
N GLY A 133 20.07 -5.22 8.90
CA GLY A 133 20.84 -6.45 9.15
C GLY A 133 19.93 -7.68 9.14
N ARG A 134 20.52 -8.89 9.16
CA ARG A 134 19.72 -10.12 9.31
C ARG A 134 18.77 -9.94 10.50
N PRO A 135 17.45 -10.13 10.33
CA PRO A 135 16.55 -10.10 11.47
C PRO A 135 17.10 -11.08 12.51
N GLY A 136 17.15 -10.67 13.78
CA GLY A 136 17.46 -11.59 14.86
C GLY A 136 16.52 -12.80 14.74
N ARG A 137 17.03 -14.01 15.01
CA ARG A 137 16.20 -15.21 15.03
C ARG A 137 15.08 -14.96 16.06
N PHE A 138 13.87 -14.65 15.59
CA PHE A 138 12.69 -14.70 16.44
C PHE A 138 12.58 -16.16 16.87
N GLY A 139 12.75 -16.41 18.16
CA GLY A 139 12.73 -17.76 18.71
C GLY A 139 11.36 -18.40 18.49
N GLY A 140 11.37 -19.68 18.12
CA GLY A 140 10.20 -20.54 18.02
C GLY A 140 9.47 -20.47 16.67
N SER A 141 8.97 -21.62 16.22
CA SER A 141 8.00 -21.66 15.15
C SER A 141 6.66 -21.16 15.70
N MET A 142 5.87 -20.43 14.91
CA MET A 142 4.48 -20.09 15.26
C MET A 142 3.68 -21.36 15.66
N VAL A 143 4.08 -22.50 15.10
CA VAL A 143 3.51 -23.81 15.38
C VAL A 143 3.64 -24.17 16.86
N ASP A 144 4.70 -23.74 17.57
CA ASP A 144 4.94 -24.00 19.01
C ASP A 144 4.01 -23.22 19.95
N ILE A 145 3.32 -22.21 19.43
CA ILE A 145 2.40 -21.36 20.20
C ILE A 145 0.97 -21.93 20.20
N ILE A 146 0.63 -22.83 19.27
CA ILE A 146 -0.71 -23.39 19.12
C ILE A 146 -1.00 -24.36 20.27
N LYS A 147 -1.88 -23.97 21.19
CA LYS A 147 -2.32 -24.79 22.32
C LYS A 147 -3.02 -26.05 21.82
N HIS A 148 -2.70 -27.21 22.43
CA HIS A 148 -3.28 -28.52 22.12
C HIS A 148 -3.15 -28.96 20.65
N ARG A 149 -2.10 -28.52 19.93
CA ARG A 149 -1.82 -29.04 18.59
C ARG A 149 -1.60 -30.55 18.67
N ARG A 150 -2.30 -31.32 17.84
CA ARG A 150 -1.97 -32.72 17.59
C ARG A 150 -1.10 -32.80 16.34
N PRO A 151 0.11 -33.37 16.40
CA PRO A 151 0.94 -33.54 15.22
C PRO A 151 0.28 -34.48 14.21
N LEU A 152 0.62 -34.32 12.93
CA LEU A 152 0.05 -35.14 11.85
C LEU A 152 0.33 -36.64 12.05
N SER A 153 1.44 -36.98 12.73
CA SER A 153 1.82 -38.35 13.07
C SER A 153 0.89 -39.02 14.10
N GLU A 154 0.18 -38.25 14.92
CA GLU A 154 -0.78 -38.76 15.90
C GLU A 154 -2.19 -38.90 15.32
N ARG A 155 -2.36 -38.68 14.00
CA ARG A 155 -3.65 -38.85 13.35
C ARG A 155 -4.05 -40.33 13.35
N PRO A 156 -5.27 -40.69 13.79
CA PRO A 156 -5.75 -42.06 13.71
C PRO A 156 -5.77 -42.55 12.26
N ALA A 157 -5.38 -43.81 12.03
CA ALA A 157 -5.29 -44.41 10.69
C ALA A 157 -6.65 -44.40 9.95
N GLU A 158 -7.75 -44.54 10.69
CA GLU A 158 -9.14 -44.47 10.18
C GLU A 158 -9.44 -43.18 9.40
N VAL A 159 -8.76 -42.07 9.70
CA VAL A 159 -8.98 -40.78 9.04
C VAL A 159 -8.34 -40.74 7.63
N GLN A 160 -7.40 -41.64 7.34
CA GLN A 160 -6.76 -41.71 6.03
C GLN A 160 -7.69 -42.28 4.96
N ASP A 161 -8.55 -43.24 5.35
CA ASP A 161 -9.45 -43.93 4.44
C ASP A 161 -10.73 -43.14 4.12
N ARG A 162 -11.13 -42.19 4.98
CA ARG A 162 -12.24 -41.25 4.75
C ARG A 162 -13.56 -41.92 4.33
N GLN A 163 -13.79 -43.14 4.83
CA GLN A 163 -14.92 -44.00 4.45
C GLN A 163 -16.19 -43.70 5.25
N ARG A 164 -16.08 -42.98 6.38
CA ARG A 164 -17.21 -42.66 7.25
C ARG A 164 -17.52 -41.16 7.19
N PRO A 165 -18.80 -40.75 7.16
CA PRO A 165 -19.18 -39.35 7.37
C PRO A 165 -18.67 -38.84 8.72
N GLY A 166 -18.25 -37.58 8.78
CA GLY A 166 -17.73 -36.95 10.00
C GLY A 166 -16.26 -36.54 9.94
N HIS A 167 -15.62 -36.66 8.78
CA HIS A 167 -14.27 -36.18 8.53
C HIS A 167 -14.34 -34.81 7.84
N TRP A 168 -14.58 -33.77 8.63
CA TRP A 168 -14.67 -32.39 8.12
C TRP A 168 -13.29 -31.85 7.72
N GLU A 169 -13.16 -31.38 6.48
CA GLU A 169 -12.01 -30.62 5.98
C GLU A 169 -12.38 -29.15 5.90
N ALA A 170 -11.53 -28.29 6.48
CA ALA A 170 -11.72 -26.85 6.48
C ALA A 170 -10.50 -26.14 5.88
N ASP A 171 -10.71 -25.45 4.77
CA ASP A 171 -9.70 -24.62 4.11
C ASP A 171 -9.86 -23.16 4.54
N PHE A 172 -8.74 -22.52 4.90
CA PHE A 172 -8.71 -21.12 5.29
C PHE A 172 -8.01 -20.28 4.22
N MET A 173 -8.76 -19.42 3.55
CA MET A 173 -8.24 -18.54 2.51
C MET A 173 -8.03 -17.13 3.06
N LEU A 174 -6.76 -16.67 3.00
CA LEU A 174 -6.34 -15.32 3.35
C LEU A 174 -6.19 -14.47 2.09
N PHE A 175 -6.76 -13.26 2.10
CA PHE A 175 -6.63 -12.30 1.00
C PHE A 175 -5.49 -11.31 1.23
N ALA A 176 -4.96 -10.75 0.14
CA ALA A 176 -3.85 -9.78 0.19
C ALA A 176 -4.22 -8.47 0.93
N GLN A 177 -5.50 -8.15 1.07
CA GLN A 177 -5.99 -7.06 1.90
C GLN A 177 -6.34 -7.59 3.31
N CYS A 178 -5.72 -6.99 4.33
CA CYS A 178 -5.92 -7.37 5.72
C CYS A 178 -7.38 -7.19 6.15
N GLY A 179 -7.98 -8.21 6.78
CA GLY A 179 -9.32 -8.12 7.39
C GLY A 179 -10.43 -8.88 6.65
N GLN A 180 -10.12 -9.61 5.59
CA GLN A 180 -11.04 -10.54 4.95
C GLN A 180 -10.43 -11.94 4.95
N SER A 181 -11.17 -12.90 5.50
CA SER A 181 -10.81 -14.33 5.51
C SER A 181 -12.05 -15.15 5.25
N ILE A 182 -11.93 -16.20 4.44
CA ILE A 182 -13.01 -17.17 4.22
C ILE A 182 -12.56 -18.51 4.79
N LEU A 183 -13.43 -19.09 5.62
CA LEU A 183 -13.34 -20.48 6.07
C LEU A 183 -14.34 -21.30 5.26
N VAL A 184 -13.86 -22.28 4.50
CA VAL A 184 -14.71 -23.22 3.75
C VAL A 184 -14.59 -24.57 4.42
N ALA A 185 -15.67 -25.11 4.95
CA ALA A 185 -15.71 -26.44 5.55
C ALA A 185 -16.60 -27.39 4.75
N HIS A 186 -16.13 -28.60 4.47
CA HIS A 186 -16.90 -29.64 3.79
C HIS A 186 -16.60 -31.02 4.40
N ASP A 187 -17.55 -31.95 4.31
CA ASP A 187 -17.34 -33.33 4.76
C ASP A 187 -16.55 -34.10 3.69
N ALA A 188 -15.37 -34.60 4.05
CA ALA A 188 -14.45 -35.23 3.13
C ALA A 188 -14.71 -36.74 3.06
N VAL A 189 -15.85 -37.14 2.49
CA VAL A 189 -16.18 -38.56 2.24
C VAL A 189 -15.67 -38.98 0.86
N ARG A 190 -14.83 -40.02 0.81
CA ARG A 190 -14.28 -40.52 -0.47
C ARG A 190 -15.33 -41.37 -1.20
N GLY A 191 -16.15 -40.75 -2.04
CA GLY A 191 -17.04 -41.48 -2.96
C GLY A 191 -18.38 -40.85 -3.31
N SER A 192 -18.84 -39.80 -2.62
CA SER A 192 -20.10 -39.13 -2.96
C SER A 192 -19.85 -37.72 -3.50
N ARG A 193 -19.88 -37.58 -4.84
CA ARG A 193 -20.27 -36.30 -5.45
C ARG A 193 -21.77 -36.12 -5.20
N SER A 194 -22.14 -35.61 -4.03
CA SER A 194 -23.44 -34.99 -3.81
C SER A 194 -23.23 -33.49 -3.70
N SER A 195 -23.42 -32.81 -4.83
CA SER A 195 -23.45 -31.36 -4.93
C SER A 195 -24.54 -30.79 -4.02
N SER A 196 -24.15 -30.27 -2.86
CA SER A 196 -24.95 -29.30 -2.11
C SER A 196 -24.21 -27.97 -2.21
N GLY A 197 -24.79 -27.04 -2.96
CA GLY A 197 -24.19 -25.74 -3.27
C GLY A 197 -23.98 -24.88 -2.01
N PRO A 198 -23.06 -23.90 -2.04
CA PRO A 198 -22.80 -23.08 -0.87
C PRO A 198 -23.97 -22.14 -0.61
N VAL A 199 -24.56 -22.24 0.59
CA VAL A 199 -25.39 -21.16 1.14
C VAL A 199 -24.44 -20.04 1.56
N ILE A 200 -24.42 -18.96 0.77
CA ILE A 200 -23.66 -17.74 1.08
C ILE A 200 -24.51 -16.91 2.05
N GLU A 201 -24.33 -17.10 3.37
CA GLU A 201 -24.77 -16.11 4.34
C GLU A 201 -23.76 -14.96 4.40
N ARG A 202 -24.16 -13.80 3.89
CA ARG A 202 -23.41 -12.55 4.11
C ARG A 202 -23.67 -12.09 5.54
N PRO A 203 -22.65 -11.88 6.39
CA PRO A 203 -22.88 -11.26 7.68
C PRO A 203 -23.40 -9.83 7.45
N ARG A 204 -24.67 -9.56 7.82
CA ARG A 204 -25.16 -8.19 7.94
C ARG A 204 -24.28 -7.50 8.97
N ARG A 205 -23.66 -6.38 8.58
CA ARG A 205 -22.92 -5.50 9.49
C ARG A 205 -23.81 -5.09 10.66
N GLN A 206 -23.74 -5.80 11.78
CA GLN A 206 -24.13 -5.25 13.06
C GLN A 206 -22.91 -4.55 13.63
N ARG A 207 -22.98 -3.21 13.68
CA ARG A 207 -22.09 -2.42 14.51
C ARG A 207 -22.46 -2.73 15.95
N SER A 208 -21.70 -3.60 16.62
CA SER A 208 -21.76 -3.68 18.07
C SER A 208 -21.14 -2.40 18.63
N ILE A 209 -21.99 -1.54 19.19
CA ILE A 209 -21.57 -0.50 20.12
C ILE A 209 -21.24 -1.25 21.42
N LEU A 210 -19.99 -1.21 21.86
CA LEU A 210 -19.60 -1.73 23.16
C LEU A 210 -20.30 -0.88 24.25
N PRO A 211 -21.07 -1.46 25.18
CA PRO A 211 -21.55 -0.69 26.32
C PRO A 211 -20.38 -0.43 27.28
N ALA A 212 -20.31 0.81 27.77
CA ALA A 212 -19.39 1.20 28.82
C ALA A 212 -19.61 0.34 30.08
N CYS A 213 -18.53 -0.16 30.66
CA CYS A 213 -18.55 -0.83 31.96
C CYS A 213 -19.01 0.16 33.04
N SER A 214 -20.27 0.05 33.47
CA SER A 214 -20.72 0.57 34.77
C SER A 214 -20.77 -0.60 35.75
N LEU A 215 -19.76 -0.69 36.63
CA LEU A 215 -19.78 -1.57 37.80
C LEU A 215 -20.90 -1.11 38.76
N PRO A 216 -21.80 -2.00 39.22
CA PRO A 216 -22.76 -1.63 40.26
C PRO A 216 -22.09 -1.68 41.64
N CYS A 217 -22.11 -0.55 42.35
CA CYS A 217 -21.84 -0.47 43.79
C CYS A 217 -22.86 -1.33 44.55
N ALA A 218 -22.37 -2.31 45.33
CA ALA A 218 -23.18 -3.06 46.27
C ALA A 218 -23.60 -2.14 47.44
N ALA A 219 -24.91 -2.02 47.66
CA ALA A 219 -25.48 -1.37 48.84
C ALA A 219 -25.48 -2.34 50.04
N PRO A 220 -25.27 -1.87 51.29
CA PRO A 220 -25.30 -2.72 52.47
C PRO A 220 -26.74 -3.05 52.90
N SER A 221 -26.97 -4.30 53.28
CA SER A 221 -28.23 -4.83 53.82
C SER A 221 -28.56 -4.28 55.22
N PRO A 222 -29.84 -4.01 55.55
CA PRO A 222 -30.22 -3.54 56.88
C PRO A 222 -30.32 -4.68 57.90
N SER A 223 -29.66 -4.49 59.04
CA SER A 223 -29.83 -5.31 60.24
C SER A 223 -31.22 -5.08 60.85
N THR A 224 -32.00 -6.14 61.04
CA THR A 224 -33.20 -6.11 61.89
C THR A 224 -32.96 -6.98 63.12
N MET A 225 -33.21 -6.38 64.29
CA MET A 225 -33.12 -6.95 65.62
C MET A 225 -34.10 -8.10 65.83
N ALA A 226 -33.62 -9.14 66.52
CA ALA A 226 -34.27 -9.79 67.66
C ALA A 226 -33.19 -10.53 68.47
#